data_AF-A0A2V9LWX3-F1
#
_entry.id   AF-A0A2V9LWX3-F1
#
_cell.length_a   1.000
_cell.length_b   1.000
_cell.length_c   1.000
_cell.angle_alpha   90.00
_cell.angle_beta   90.00
_cell.angle_gamma   90.00
#
_symmetry.space_group_name_H-M   'P 1'
#
loop_
_entity.id
_entity.type
_entity.pdbx_description
1 polymer ?
#
loop_
_entity_poly.entity_id
_entity_poly.type
_entity_poly.pdbx_seq_one_letter_code
_entity_poly.pdbx_strand_id
1 'polypeptide(L)'
;MPLGIEGWKLPFLLSHQYPGIQILGFQAIHLAACLSNQRLGATDMIFTSPQFLSGLLLRRILCAAGCSAILTSIVCDFVGAQSSSGAPVTIHKRFREETPQGTFTTREKTEQWNPTESAIIVCDMWDAHHCLNAVRRAEEMGPRMNQVLENARSRGVFIIHAPSSCMEPYKEHPGRKRAQEAPRAANLPKDIGEWCRQIPSEEKGKYPIDQSDGGEDDDPVEHEQWHQRLAGMGRNPKSPWKAQIDLLKIHDKDAISDSGVEIWNLLEHRRIKNVILMGVHTNMCVLGRPFGLRQMAKNGKNVVLMRDMTDTMYNPERWPYVTHFVGTDLIVEHVEKFVCPTITSVDFLGGNPFQFKNDLRSILMVIGEDEYNTDLTLPVFARQQLEPHGFQVRIVQADPADKNNFPGLAQAVVRADLVLISIRRRTPPKEQLDAIRAHLAAGKPLVGVRTASHAFALRDGSAPLPSSAATWPGFDPEVLGGHYIGHHGSGPKVVATAAPGADKHPILHGIDLRQLAGNGSLYRVTPLTGSTTPLIIGSISGQEPEPVAWTNSPRRGQSRVFYTSFGHPDDFGNAAFRKLLLNGICWALGIATPGAPPETSTAQGSAAK
;
A
#
# COMPACT_ATOMS: atom_id res chain seq x y z
N MET A 1 -5.36 -51.22 22.79
CA MET A 1 -5.67 -52.61 22.37
C MET A 1 -6.93 -53.06 23.08
N PRO A 2 -7.74 -54.00 22.55
CA PRO A 2 -7.86 -54.49 21.15
C PRO A 2 -9.25 -54.13 20.53
N LEU A 3 -9.35 -53.81 19.23
CA LEU A 3 -9.84 -54.65 18.09
C LEU A 3 -11.37 -54.90 18.03
N GLY A 4 -12.06 -55.00 16.89
CA GLY A 4 -11.72 -54.80 15.45
C GLY A 4 -12.83 -53.97 14.76
N ILE A 5 -12.75 -53.44 13.52
CA ILE A 5 -12.18 -53.89 12.22
C ILE A 5 -13.05 -54.93 11.49
N GLU A 6 -13.87 -54.46 10.54
CA GLU A 6 -14.18 -54.97 9.17
C GLU A 6 -15.44 -54.24 8.63
N GLY A 7 -15.65 -53.98 7.33
CA GLY A 7 -14.85 -54.26 6.14
C GLY A 7 -15.30 -53.40 4.92
N TRP A 8 -14.63 -53.55 3.76
CA TRP A 8 -14.87 -52.73 2.55
C TRP A 8 -15.90 -53.34 1.58
N LYS A 9 -16.57 -52.50 0.76
CA LYS A 9 -16.67 -52.66 -0.72
C LYS A 9 -17.40 -51.51 -1.44
N LEU A 10 -16.94 -51.19 -2.66
CA LEU A 10 -17.66 -50.42 -3.68
C LEU A 10 -18.60 -51.34 -4.50
N PRO A 11 -19.60 -50.76 -5.18
CA PRO A 11 -19.98 -51.13 -6.54
C PRO A 11 -19.39 -50.17 -7.59
N PHE A 12 -19.21 -50.67 -8.82
CA PHE A 12 -18.75 -49.92 -10.01
C PHE A 12 -19.64 -50.33 -11.20
N LEU A 13 -19.38 -49.80 -12.42
CA LEU A 13 -20.15 -49.98 -13.68
C LEU A 13 -21.41 -49.07 -13.74
N LEU A 14 -21.82 -48.45 -14.86
CA LEU A 14 -21.36 -48.33 -16.28
C LEU A 14 -22.10 -47.08 -16.88
N SER A 15 -21.82 -46.45 -18.04
CA SER A 15 -20.90 -46.67 -19.17
C SER A 15 -20.73 -45.40 -20.05
N HIS A 16 -19.70 -45.38 -20.91
CA HIS A 16 -19.68 -44.78 -22.28
C HIS A 16 -19.75 -43.23 -22.47
N GLN A 17 -19.14 -42.60 -23.49
CA GLN A 17 -18.18 -43.05 -24.53
C GLN A 17 -17.38 -41.89 -25.20
N TYR A 18 -16.10 -42.12 -25.52
CA TYR A 18 -15.27 -41.61 -26.65
C TYR A 18 -15.13 -40.09 -26.98
N PRO A 19 -14.12 -39.68 -27.81
CA PRO A 19 -12.72 -40.14 -27.91
C PRO A 19 -11.70 -38.97 -27.90
N GLY A 20 -10.40 -39.26 -28.02
CA GLY A 20 -9.34 -38.26 -28.26
C GLY A 20 -8.29 -38.74 -29.27
N ILE A 21 -7.53 -37.82 -29.88
CA ILE A 21 -6.47 -38.08 -30.87
C ILE A 21 -5.25 -37.18 -30.63
N GLN A 22 -4.04 -37.70 -30.87
CA GLN A 22 -2.77 -36.97 -30.82
C GLN A 22 -2.29 -36.58 -32.23
N ILE A 23 -1.71 -35.39 -32.41
CA ILE A 23 -0.77 -35.03 -33.50
C ILE A 23 0.24 -34.05 -32.85
N LEU A 24 1.49 -34.44 -32.62
CA LEU A 24 2.66 -34.29 -33.52
C LEU A 24 2.89 -32.86 -34.03
N GLY A 25 4.12 -32.35 -33.88
CA GLY A 25 4.54 -31.04 -34.40
C GLY A 25 5.47 -31.17 -35.60
N PHE A 26 5.65 -30.08 -36.36
CA PHE A 26 6.70 -29.94 -37.37
C PHE A 26 7.16 -28.48 -37.50
N GLN A 27 8.30 -28.27 -38.16
CA GLN A 27 8.93 -26.96 -38.35
C GLN A 27 8.56 -26.31 -39.69
N ALA A 28 8.96 -25.03 -39.83
CA ALA A 28 9.61 -24.45 -41.01
C ALA A 28 8.82 -23.61 -42.07
N ILE A 29 9.22 -22.32 -42.15
CA ILE A 29 9.82 -21.66 -43.34
C ILE A 29 8.92 -20.99 -44.45
N HIS A 30 9.02 -19.65 -44.48
CA HIS A 30 9.17 -18.72 -45.65
C HIS A 30 8.01 -18.07 -46.47
N LEU A 31 8.23 -16.76 -46.75
CA LEU A 31 7.87 -15.91 -47.92
C LEU A 31 6.36 -15.71 -48.29
N ALA A 32 5.92 -14.64 -48.98
CA ALA A 32 6.45 -13.27 -49.18
C ALA A 32 5.41 -12.28 -49.79
N ALA A 33 5.59 -10.99 -49.47
CA ALA A 33 5.44 -9.77 -50.30
C ALA A 33 4.18 -9.41 -51.14
N CYS A 34 3.87 -8.10 -51.07
CA CYS A 34 3.30 -7.20 -52.12
C CYS A 34 1.82 -7.24 -52.53
N LEU A 35 1.18 -6.05 -52.43
CA LEU A 35 0.36 -5.31 -53.43
C LEU A 35 -0.35 -4.16 -52.68
N SER A 36 0.23 -2.95 -52.53
CA SER A 36 0.18 -1.81 -53.47
C SER A 36 -1.22 -1.30 -53.83
N ASN A 37 -1.53 -0.04 -53.47
CA ASN A 37 -2.36 0.83 -54.31
C ASN A 37 -1.97 2.32 -54.10
N GLN A 38 -2.33 3.19 -55.05
CA GLN A 38 -1.85 4.59 -55.16
C GLN A 38 -3.01 5.62 -55.20
N ARG A 39 -2.61 6.92 -55.17
CA ARG A 39 -3.27 8.15 -55.67
C ARG A 39 -3.77 9.11 -54.58
N LEU A 40 -3.73 10.45 -54.77
CA LEU A 40 -2.93 11.36 -55.64
C LEU A 40 -3.14 12.80 -55.10
N GLY A 41 -2.17 13.71 -55.27
CA GLY A 41 -2.36 15.14 -54.97
C GLY A 41 -1.05 15.94 -54.91
N ALA A 42 -0.90 16.92 -55.81
CA ALA A 42 0.20 17.89 -55.90
C ALA A 42 -0.41 19.33 -55.89
N THR A 43 0.30 20.47 -55.95
CA THR A 43 1.67 20.85 -56.37
C THR A 43 2.37 21.69 -55.26
N ASP A 44 3.32 22.65 -55.39
CA ASP A 44 3.92 23.40 -56.52
C ASP A 44 5.27 24.10 -56.12
N MET A 45 5.78 24.98 -57.00
CA MET A 45 6.82 26.01 -56.81
C MET A 45 8.30 25.57 -56.64
N ILE A 46 8.84 25.05 -57.74
CA ILE A 46 9.91 25.68 -58.55
C ILE A 46 10.79 26.75 -57.85
N PHE A 47 12.12 26.56 -57.82
CA PHE A 47 13.11 27.44 -58.52
C PHE A 47 14.52 26.79 -58.62
N THR A 48 15.45 27.47 -59.30
CA THR A 48 16.59 26.87 -60.04
C THR A 48 17.95 26.74 -59.32
N SER A 49 18.80 25.85 -59.85
CA SER A 49 20.23 25.57 -59.53
C SER A 49 21.20 26.51 -60.32
N PRO A 50 22.53 26.26 -60.55
CA PRO A 50 23.48 25.21 -60.07
C PRO A 50 24.98 25.65 -59.80
N GLN A 51 25.87 24.66 -59.53
CA GLN A 51 27.35 24.61 -59.76
C GLN A 51 28.29 25.52 -58.92
N PHE A 52 29.60 25.27 -58.75
CA PHE A 52 30.58 24.25 -59.25
C PHE A 52 31.09 23.34 -58.10
N LEU A 53 31.55 22.07 -58.25
CA LEU A 53 32.70 21.49 -59.00
C LEU A 53 34.07 22.05 -58.55
N SER A 54 35.17 21.29 -58.36
CA SER A 54 35.54 19.88 -58.69
C SER A 54 36.62 19.36 -57.69
N GLY A 55 36.76 18.06 -57.37
CA GLY A 55 37.58 17.06 -58.10
C GLY A 55 38.85 16.67 -57.30
N LEU A 56 39.56 15.53 -57.50
CA LEU A 56 39.36 14.37 -58.40
C LEU A 56 40.24 13.15 -57.98
N LEU A 57 39.75 11.90 -58.15
CA LEU A 57 40.45 10.58 -58.33
C LEU A 57 41.57 10.09 -57.33
N LEU A 58 41.54 8.85 -56.76
CA LEU A 58 41.96 7.50 -57.26
C LEU A 58 43.50 7.28 -57.39
N ARG A 59 44.11 6.07 -57.26
CA ARG A 59 43.62 4.67 -57.40
C ARG A 59 44.47 3.61 -56.63
N ARG A 60 43.99 2.34 -56.62
CA ARG A 60 44.54 1.12 -55.96
C ARG A 60 45.75 0.46 -56.67
N ILE A 61 46.55 -0.34 -55.93
CA ILE A 61 47.23 -1.60 -56.36
C ILE A 61 47.17 -2.65 -55.21
N LEU A 62 47.47 -3.93 -55.49
CA LEU A 62 47.35 -5.12 -54.59
C LEU A 62 48.60 -6.05 -54.71
N CYS A 63 48.64 -7.16 -53.95
CA CYS A 63 49.64 -8.26 -53.95
C CYS A 63 51.02 -7.97 -53.28
N ALA A 64 51.80 -8.95 -52.79
CA ALA A 64 51.51 -10.30 -52.25
C ALA A 64 52.76 -10.92 -51.56
N ALA A 65 52.54 -11.78 -50.54
CA ALA A 65 53.41 -12.86 -50.02
C ALA A 65 54.88 -12.64 -49.61
N GLY A 66 55.31 -13.23 -48.48
CA GLY A 66 56.71 -13.66 -48.27
C GLY A 66 57.30 -13.61 -46.85
N CYS A 67 57.75 -14.78 -46.37
CA CYS A 67 58.85 -14.99 -45.39
C CYS A 67 58.83 -14.33 -43.99
N SER A 68 58.41 -15.13 -43.01
CA SER A 68 59.12 -15.44 -41.75
C SER A 68 60.05 -14.40 -41.11
N ALA A 69 59.61 -13.82 -39.99
CA ALA A 69 60.48 -13.44 -38.88
C ALA A 69 59.79 -13.84 -37.55
N ILE A 70 60.48 -14.61 -36.71
CA ILE A 70 59.98 -14.96 -35.37
C ILE A 70 60.29 -13.79 -34.44
N LEU A 71 59.28 -13.00 -34.10
CA LEU A 71 59.36 -12.04 -32.99
C LEU A 71 58.48 -12.53 -31.84
N THR A 72 59.10 -12.79 -30.69
CA THR A 72 58.42 -13.11 -29.43
C THR A 72 57.81 -11.85 -28.82
N SER A 73 56.70 -11.38 -29.41
CA SER A 73 55.83 -10.40 -28.76
C SER A 73 55.14 -11.06 -27.57
N ILE A 74 55.66 -10.82 -26.36
CA ILE A 74 54.90 -11.04 -25.14
C ILE A 74 53.76 -10.02 -25.15
N VAL A 75 52.61 -10.44 -25.70
CA VAL A 75 51.34 -9.76 -25.46
C VAL A 75 51.02 -10.04 -24.00
N CYS A 76 51.27 -9.06 -23.14
CA CYS A 76 50.64 -9.05 -21.83
C CYS A 76 49.14 -8.97 -22.07
N ASP A 77 48.42 -10.05 -21.79
CA ASP A 77 46.95 -10.08 -21.76
C ASP A 77 46.44 -9.22 -20.59
N PHE A 78 46.58 -7.90 -20.74
CA PHE A 78 45.66 -6.93 -20.17
C PHE A 78 44.30 -7.06 -20.89
N VAL A 79 43.69 -8.24 -20.73
CA VAL A 79 42.24 -8.35 -20.60
C VAL A 79 41.88 -7.59 -19.34
N GLY A 80 41.90 -6.27 -19.43
CA GLY A 80 41.31 -5.40 -18.45
C GLY A 80 39.86 -5.80 -18.37
N ALA A 81 39.48 -6.45 -17.27
CA ALA A 81 38.13 -6.93 -17.08
C ALA A 81 37.19 -5.73 -17.15
N GLN A 82 36.55 -5.55 -18.32
CA GLN A 82 35.37 -4.73 -18.43
C GLN A 82 34.33 -5.39 -17.54
N SER A 83 34.24 -4.91 -16.30
CA SER A 83 33.08 -5.16 -15.47
C SER A 83 31.89 -4.73 -16.31
N SER A 84 31.00 -5.68 -16.60
CA SER A 84 29.78 -5.41 -17.35
C SER A 84 28.90 -4.52 -16.47
N SER A 85 29.12 -3.21 -16.54
CA SER A 85 28.35 -2.23 -15.78
C SER A 85 26.89 -2.38 -16.19
N GLY A 86 26.06 -2.83 -15.25
CA GLY A 86 24.63 -2.91 -15.49
C GLY A 86 24.09 -1.56 -15.94
N ALA A 87 23.03 -1.60 -16.75
CA ALA A 87 22.38 -0.37 -17.19
C ALA A 87 22.06 0.52 -15.97
N PRO A 88 22.24 1.86 -16.08
CA PRO A 88 21.96 2.79 -14.98
C PRO A 88 20.58 2.55 -14.37
N VAL A 89 20.50 2.58 -13.04
CA VAL A 89 19.21 2.51 -12.36
C VAL A 89 18.57 3.89 -12.45
N THR A 90 17.38 3.96 -13.04
CA THR A 90 16.53 5.15 -13.00
C THR A 90 15.87 5.21 -11.62
N ILE A 91 16.15 6.29 -10.88
CA ILE A 91 15.75 6.47 -9.48
C ILE A 91 14.77 7.63 -9.38
N HIS A 92 13.59 7.40 -8.79
CA HIS A 92 12.53 8.39 -8.65
C HIS A 92 12.46 8.89 -7.20
N LYS A 93 13.30 9.89 -6.90
CA LYS A 93 13.39 10.52 -5.57
C LYS A 93 12.13 11.34 -5.28
N ARG A 94 11.46 11.06 -4.17
CA ARG A 94 10.45 11.93 -3.53
C ARG A 94 11.08 12.66 -2.35
N PHE A 95 10.81 13.94 -2.17
CA PHE A 95 11.27 14.74 -1.03
C PHE A 95 10.25 15.85 -0.73
N ARG A 96 10.46 16.61 0.33
CA ARG A 96 9.57 17.72 0.70
C ARG A 96 10.33 19.02 0.85
N GLU A 97 9.80 20.05 0.22
CA GLU A 97 10.38 21.39 0.16
C GLU A 97 9.53 22.34 1.00
N GLU A 98 10.19 23.17 1.81
CA GLU A 98 9.57 24.22 2.62
C GLU A 98 9.15 25.39 1.72
N THR A 99 7.89 25.80 1.79
CA THR A 99 7.35 26.94 1.04
C THR A 99 7.70 28.26 1.75
N PRO A 100 7.61 29.41 1.05
CA PRO A 100 7.70 30.73 1.69
C PRO A 100 6.65 30.99 2.80
N GLN A 101 5.65 30.11 2.94
CA GLN A 101 4.61 30.15 3.96
C GLN A 101 4.87 29.20 5.15
N GLY A 102 6.04 28.53 5.21
CA GLY A 102 6.38 27.59 6.28
C GLY A 102 5.62 26.26 6.23
N THR A 103 4.96 25.95 5.10
CA THR A 103 4.32 24.66 4.85
C THR A 103 5.23 23.78 3.99
N PHE A 104 5.06 22.46 4.00
CA PHE A 104 5.87 21.55 3.18
C PHE A 104 5.08 21.03 1.99
N THR A 105 5.65 21.08 0.79
CA THR A 105 5.07 20.49 -0.43
C THR A 105 5.96 19.36 -0.94
N THR A 106 5.33 18.27 -1.38
CA THR A 106 6.03 17.17 -2.04
C THR A 106 6.68 17.62 -3.35
N ARG A 107 7.85 17.07 -3.64
CA ARG A 107 8.63 17.22 -4.87
C ARG A 107 9.12 15.85 -5.32
N GLU A 108 9.29 15.70 -6.63
CA GLU A 108 9.90 14.52 -7.23
C GLU A 108 11.04 14.91 -8.17
N LYS A 109 12.08 14.06 -8.24
CA LYS A 109 13.24 14.24 -9.10
C LYS A 109 13.71 12.88 -9.60
N THR A 110 13.86 12.74 -10.92
CA THR A 110 14.44 11.54 -11.53
C THR A 110 15.96 11.70 -11.65
N GLU A 111 16.71 10.66 -11.30
CA GLU A 111 18.18 10.57 -11.48
C GLU A 111 18.56 9.25 -12.15
N GLN A 112 19.73 9.20 -12.79
CA GLN A 112 20.34 7.95 -13.28
C GLN A 112 21.54 7.61 -12.41
N TRP A 113 21.52 6.45 -11.75
CA TRP A 113 22.58 6.02 -10.84
C TRP A 113 23.39 4.87 -11.46
N ASN A 114 24.73 5.00 -11.45
CA ASN A 114 25.62 3.91 -11.82
C ASN A 114 25.55 2.79 -10.75
N PRO A 115 25.19 1.54 -11.09
CA PRO A 115 25.10 0.46 -10.12
C PRO A 115 26.41 0.24 -9.35
N THR A 116 27.56 0.33 -10.01
CA THR A 116 28.87 0.03 -9.37
C THR A 116 29.35 1.11 -8.40
N GLU A 117 28.71 2.29 -8.40
CA GLU A 117 28.95 3.39 -7.45
C GLU A 117 27.81 3.52 -6.43
N SER A 118 26.96 2.49 -6.32
CA SER A 118 25.76 2.46 -5.49
C SER A 118 25.73 1.24 -4.56
N ALA A 119 25.21 1.40 -3.34
CA ALA A 119 25.01 0.30 -2.41
C ALA A 119 23.61 0.30 -1.77
N ILE A 120 23.13 -0.88 -1.39
CA ILE A 120 21.99 -1.07 -0.50
C ILE A 120 22.53 -1.53 0.87
N ILE A 121 22.05 -0.89 1.94
CA ILE A 121 22.27 -1.31 3.33
C ILE A 121 20.93 -1.80 3.91
N VAL A 122 20.91 -3.07 4.32
CA VAL A 122 19.77 -3.72 4.98
C VAL A 122 19.94 -3.58 6.49
N CYS A 123 19.13 -2.75 7.12
CA CYS A 123 19.18 -2.45 8.55
C CYS A 123 18.29 -3.41 9.35
N ASP A 124 18.89 -4.14 10.31
CA ASP A 124 18.21 -4.77 11.44
C ASP A 124 17.01 -5.70 11.11
N MET A 125 16.98 -6.29 9.91
CA MET A 125 15.98 -7.29 9.49
C MET A 125 16.19 -8.62 10.23
N TRP A 126 15.89 -8.67 11.52
CA TRP A 126 16.23 -9.77 12.43
C TRP A 126 15.35 -11.02 12.28
N ASP A 127 15.89 -12.16 12.73
CA ASP A 127 15.22 -13.47 12.76
C ASP A 127 14.16 -13.63 13.87
N ALA A 128 14.05 -12.66 14.79
CA ALA A 128 12.99 -12.57 15.80
C ALA A 128 12.95 -11.15 16.41
N HIS A 129 11.78 -10.72 16.88
CA HIS A 129 11.61 -9.47 17.63
C HIS A 129 10.70 -9.66 18.85
N HIS A 130 10.73 -8.74 19.82
CA HIS A 130 9.90 -8.83 21.04
C HIS A 130 8.43 -8.54 20.72
N CYS A 131 8.16 -7.52 19.90
CA CYS A 131 6.86 -7.30 19.26
C CYS A 131 6.61 -8.37 18.18
N LEU A 132 5.52 -9.14 18.31
CA LEU A 132 5.06 -10.14 17.33
C LEU A 132 4.57 -9.47 16.04
N ASN A 133 3.91 -8.32 16.12
CA ASN A 133 3.44 -7.56 14.97
C ASN A 133 4.60 -7.00 14.12
N ALA A 134 5.73 -6.63 14.74
CA ALA A 134 6.97 -6.32 14.03
C ALA A 134 7.56 -7.54 13.30
N VAL A 135 7.50 -8.74 13.90
CA VAL A 135 7.88 -9.99 13.21
C VAL A 135 6.98 -10.25 12.00
N ARG A 136 5.65 -10.17 12.18
CA ARG A 136 4.66 -10.35 11.10
C ARG A 136 4.91 -9.39 9.93
N ARG A 137 5.24 -8.12 10.20
CA ARG A 137 5.59 -7.13 9.17
C ARG A 137 6.93 -7.45 8.50
N ALA A 138 7.96 -7.83 9.24
CA ALA A 138 9.25 -8.23 8.68
C ALA A 138 9.14 -9.47 7.77
N GLU A 139 8.33 -10.46 8.17
CA GLU A 139 8.00 -11.65 7.37
C GLU A 139 7.23 -11.31 6.09
N GLU A 140 6.23 -10.41 6.15
CA GLU A 140 5.44 -10.02 4.97
C GLU A 140 6.28 -9.22 3.95
N MET A 141 7.16 -8.34 4.44
CA MET A 141 8.03 -7.49 3.62
C MET A 141 9.24 -8.24 3.04
N GLY A 142 9.77 -9.21 3.78
CA GLY A 142 11.02 -9.94 3.46
C GLY A 142 11.10 -10.48 2.02
N PRO A 143 10.07 -11.17 1.47
CA PRO A 143 10.11 -11.72 0.12
C PRO A 143 10.25 -10.65 -0.97
N ARG A 144 9.57 -9.50 -0.83
CA ARG A 144 9.67 -8.38 -1.76
C ARG A 144 11.02 -7.66 -1.62
N MET A 145 11.52 -7.52 -0.38
CA MET A 145 12.86 -6.99 -0.14
C MET A 145 13.93 -7.88 -0.79
N ASN A 146 13.85 -9.21 -0.66
CA ASN A 146 14.79 -10.11 -1.32
C ASN A 146 14.73 -10.02 -2.86
N GLN A 147 13.57 -9.77 -3.46
CA GLN A 147 13.48 -9.46 -4.91
C GLN A 147 14.30 -8.21 -5.26
N VAL A 148 14.19 -7.13 -4.46
CA VAL A 148 14.98 -5.90 -4.67
C VAL A 148 16.47 -6.20 -4.58
N LEU A 149 16.90 -6.94 -3.54
CA LEU A 149 18.30 -7.31 -3.35
C LEU A 149 18.86 -8.09 -4.53
N GLU A 150 18.19 -9.15 -5.00
CA GLU A 150 18.67 -9.95 -6.14
C GLU A 150 18.70 -9.15 -7.46
N ASN A 151 17.73 -8.25 -7.67
CA ASN A 151 17.68 -7.37 -8.84
C ASN A 151 18.82 -6.32 -8.81
N ALA A 152 19.04 -5.67 -7.66
CA ALA A 152 20.13 -4.73 -7.49
C ALA A 152 21.50 -5.42 -7.63
N ARG A 153 21.65 -6.60 -7.01
CA ARG A 153 22.84 -7.47 -7.04
C ARG A 153 23.15 -8.03 -8.43
N SER A 154 22.17 -8.14 -9.33
CA SER A 154 22.38 -8.52 -10.74
C SER A 154 22.77 -7.34 -11.63
N ARG A 155 22.32 -6.11 -11.30
CA ARG A 155 22.77 -4.86 -11.95
C ARG A 155 24.18 -4.42 -11.52
N GLY A 156 24.69 -4.94 -10.40
CA GLY A 156 26.02 -4.63 -9.87
C GLY A 156 26.05 -3.68 -8.67
N VAL A 157 24.89 -3.39 -8.08
CA VAL A 157 24.79 -2.66 -6.80
C VAL A 157 25.39 -3.52 -5.68
N PHE A 158 26.17 -2.91 -4.79
CA PHE A 158 26.78 -3.60 -3.66
C PHE A 158 25.78 -3.77 -2.51
N ILE A 159 25.62 -4.98 -1.97
CA ILE A 159 24.71 -5.25 -0.86
C ILE A 159 25.51 -5.35 0.44
N ILE A 160 25.02 -4.67 1.49
CA ILE A 160 25.55 -4.70 2.84
C ILE A 160 24.41 -5.12 3.79
N HIS A 161 24.60 -6.22 4.50
CA HIS A 161 23.69 -6.69 5.53
C HIS A 161 24.18 -6.19 6.90
N ALA A 162 23.31 -5.47 7.62
CA ALA A 162 23.63 -4.90 8.93
C ALA A 162 22.63 -5.37 10.00
N PRO A 163 22.67 -6.66 10.39
CA PRO A 163 21.83 -7.21 11.46
C PRO A 163 22.46 -6.89 12.82
N SER A 164 22.20 -5.69 13.36
CA SER A 164 22.91 -5.21 14.54
C SER A 164 22.73 -6.10 15.76
N SER A 165 23.79 -6.20 16.57
CA SER A 165 23.84 -7.09 17.74
C SER A 165 23.72 -8.60 17.43
N CYS A 166 23.71 -9.00 16.14
CA CYS A 166 23.56 -10.39 15.68
C CYS A 166 24.78 -10.88 14.90
N MET A 167 25.98 -10.38 15.22
CA MET A 167 27.18 -10.58 14.40
C MET A 167 27.88 -11.94 14.61
N GLU A 168 27.62 -12.64 15.72
CA GLU A 168 28.31 -13.88 16.11
C GLU A 168 28.15 -15.04 15.10
N PRO A 169 26.95 -15.35 14.54
CA PRO A 169 26.80 -16.38 13.50
C PRO A 169 27.59 -16.08 12.23
N TYR A 170 27.91 -14.80 11.98
CA TYR A 170 28.57 -14.34 10.76
C TYR A 170 30.09 -14.25 10.85
N LYS A 171 30.70 -14.52 12.01
CA LYS A 171 32.14 -14.31 12.24
C LYS A 171 33.07 -14.94 11.19
N GLU A 172 32.73 -16.15 10.71
CA GLU A 172 33.51 -16.84 9.67
C GLU A 172 33.08 -16.52 8.23
N HIS A 173 31.93 -15.87 8.03
CA HIS A 173 31.31 -15.66 6.72
C HIS A 173 32.17 -14.75 5.82
N PRO A 174 32.32 -15.05 4.51
CA PRO A 174 33.14 -14.23 3.61
C PRO A 174 32.74 -12.74 3.58
N GLY A 175 31.44 -12.46 3.72
CA GLY A 175 30.93 -11.09 3.82
C GLY A 175 31.29 -10.34 5.10
N ARG A 176 31.53 -11.05 6.22
CA ARG A 176 32.03 -10.45 7.47
C ARG A 176 33.51 -10.10 7.33
N LYS A 177 34.31 -11.06 6.89
CA LYS A 177 35.76 -10.91 6.65
C LYS A 177 36.05 -9.74 5.71
N ARG A 178 35.30 -9.66 4.60
CA ARG A 178 35.30 -8.51 3.66
C ARG A 178 35.09 -7.14 4.32
N ALA A 179 34.29 -7.05 5.37
CA ALA A 179 34.04 -5.79 6.08
C ALA A 179 35.17 -5.43 7.07
N GLN A 180 35.78 -6.44 7.70
CA GLN A 180 36.92 -6.29 8.61
C GLN A 180 38.23 -6.00 7.85
N GLU A 181 38.39 -6.59 6.66
CA GLU A 181 39.52 -6.41 5.74
C GLU A 181 39.45 -5.10 4.94
N ALA A 182 38.33 -4.36 5.02
CA ALA A 182 38.12 -3.13 4.26
C ALA A 182 39.15 -2.04 4.68
N PRO A 183 40.00 -1.55 3.76
CA PRO A 183 41.03 -0.57 4.09
C PRO A 183 40.45 0.70 4.72
N ARG A 184 41.09 1.19 5.79
CA ARG A 184 40.62 2.38 6.52
C ARG A 184 40.51 3.59 5.60
N ALA A 185 39.32 4.18 5.55
CA ALA A 185 39.05 5.38 4.80
C ALA A 185 39.88 6.58 5.29
N ALA A 186 40.45 7.34 4.35
CA ALA A 186 41.21 8.57 4.66
C ALA A 186 40.31 9.72 5.16
N ASN A 187 39.03 9.71 4.75
CA ASN A 187 37.98 10.65 5.11
C ASN A 187 36.97 10.06 6.13
N LEU A 188 37.39 9.09 6.95
CA LEU A 188 36.53 8.46 7.96
C LEU A 188 35.97 9.52 8.94
N PRO A 189 34.65 9.72 9.02
CA PRO A 189 34.08 10.74 9.90
C PRO A 189 34.30 10.42 11.37
N LYS A 190 34.58 11.44 12.18
CA LYS A 190 35.00 11.28 13.59
C LYS A 190 34.02 10.46 14.44
N ASP A 191 32.72 10.63 14.21
CA ASP A 191 31.62 10.06 14.99
C ASP A 191 30.83 8.99 14.22
N ILE A 192 31.37 8.44 13.12
CA ILE A 192 30.69 7.44 12.28
C ILE A 192 30.41 6.11 13.01
N GLY A 193 31.12 5.84 14.11
CA GLY A 193 30.87 4.68 14.97
C GLY A 193 29.72 4.87 15.96
N GLU A 194 29.15 6.06 16.08
CA GLU A 194 28.20 6.42 17.15
C GLU A 194 26.73 6.38 16.68
N TRP A 195 25.80 6.25 17.64
CA TRP A 195 24.37 6.38 17.36
C TRP A 195 23.99 7.85 17.15
N CYS A 196 23.52 8.20 15.96
CA CYS A 196 23.15 9.56 15.61
C CYS A 196 21.68 9.84 15.95
N ARG A 197 21.45 10.55 17.06
CA ARG A 197 20.09 10.84 17.57
C ARG A 197 19.33 11.88 16.75
N GLN A 198 20.03 12.83 16.15
CA GLN A 198 19.47 13.95 15.38
C GLN A 198 20.57 14.56 14.50
N ILE A 199 20.19 15.24 13.41
CA ILE A 199 21.08 16.13 12.63
C ILE A 199 20.48 17.56 12.56
N PRO A 200 21.28 18.62 12.31
CA PRO A 200 20.81 20.00 12.47
C PRO A 200 19.60 20.41 11.61
N SER A 201 19.39 19.76 10.47
CA SER A 201 18.20 19.97 9.64
C SER A 201 16.91 19.48 10.30
N GLU A 202 16.97 18.51 11.21
CA GLU A 202 15.83 18.03 12.00
C GLU A 202 15.49 18.94 13.20
N GLU A 203 16.35 19.87 13.60
CA GLU A 203 16.09 20.80 14.72
C GLU A 203 14.92 21.75 14.44
N LYS A 204 14.60 21.96 13.15
CA LYS A 204 13.42 22.70 12.68
C LYS A 204 12.10 21.92 12.83
N GLY A 205 12.17 20.60 13.01
CA GLY A 205 11.00 19.71 12.97
C GLY A 205 10.54 19.27 14.35
N LYS A 206 9.21 19.22 14.56
CA LYS A 206 8.66 18.40 15.65
C LYS A 206 8.73 16.93 15.22
N TYR A 207 9.31 16.07 16.06
CA TYR A 207 9.27 14.62 15.83
C TYR A 207 7.82 14.11 15.78
N PRO A 208 7.45 13.24 14.81
CA PRO A 208 6.06 13.14 14.38
C PRO A 208 5.21 12.07 15.10
N ILE A 209 5.83 11.23 15.92
CA ILE A 209 5.19 10.20 16.74
C ILE A 209 5.73 10.22 18.18
N ASP A 210 4.93 9.72 19.12
CA ASP A 210 5.42 9.25 20.41
C ASP A 210 5.80 7.77 20.31
N GLN A 211 6.96 7.44 20.87
CA GLN A 211 7.56 6.09 20.90
C GLN A 211 8.15 5.78 22.29
N SER A 212 7.72 6.50 23.33
CA SER A 212 8.28 6.43 24.69
C SER A 212 7.99 5.13 25.44
N ASP A 213 7.03 4.33 24.95
CA ASP A 213 6.74 2.96 25.37
C ASP A 213 7.58 1.90 24.62
N GLY A 214 8.36 2.31 23.62
CA GLY A 214 9.08 1.42 22.71
C GLY A 214 8.36 1.16 21.38
N GLY A 215 7.12 1.64 21.22
CA GLY A 215 6.34 1.48 19.99
C GLY A 215 5.76 0.07 19.77
N GLU A 216 5.56 -0.68 20.85
CA GLU A 216 4.95 -2.02 20.86
C GLU A 216 3.47 -1.96 20.44
N ASP A 217 3.08 -2.71 19.40
CA ASP A 217 1.73 -2.73 18.83
C ASP A 217 1.04 -4.11 18.87
N ASP A 218 1.56 -5.06 19.66
CA ASP A 218 0.90 -6.33 19.97
C ASP A 218 -0.38 -6.16 20.80
N ASP A 219 -1.33 -7.10 20.63
CA ASP A 219 -2.35 -7.34 21.66
C ASP A 219 -1.69 -7.89 22.94
N PRO A 220 -2.00 -7.39 24.16
CA PRO A 220 -1.32 -7.82 25.38
C PRO A 220 -1.37 -9.32 25.69
N VAL A 221 -2.38 -10.04 25.20
CA VAL A 221 -2.52 -11.50 25.37
C VAL A 221 -1.72 -12.25 24.31
N GLU A 222 -1.65 -11.77 23.07
CA GLU A 222 -0.72 -12.30 22.07
C GLU A 222 0.75 -12.06 22.47
N HIS A 223 1.06 -10.87 23.01
CA HIS A 223 2.40 -10.47 23.44
C HIS A 223 2.97 -11.41 24.52
N GLU A 224 2.19 -11.68 25.57
CA GLU A 224 2.60 -12.60 26.65
C GLU A 224 2.77 -14.04 26.13
N GLN A 225 1.87 -14.52 25.26
CA GLN A 225 2.01 -15.84 24.61
C GLN A 225 3.25 -15.92 23.71
N TRP A 226 3.59 -14.83 23.01
CA TRP A 226 4.77 -14.74 22.18
C TRP A 226 6.05 -14.72 23.01
N HIS A 227 6.09 -13.94 24.09
CA HIS A 227 7.20 -13.94 25.05
C HIS A 227 7.43 -15.32 25.69
N GLN A 228 6.36 -16.04 26.07
CA GLN A 228 6.46 -17.43 26.54
C GLN A 228 7.02 -18.36 25.45
N ARG A 229 6.59 -18.19 24.19
CA ARG A 229 7.11 -18.97 23.05
C ARG A 229 8.60 -18.68 22.81
N LEU A 230 9.02 -17.41 22.87
CA LEU A 230 10.42 -17.01 22.72
C LEU A 230 11.31 -17.61 23.82
N ALA A 231 10.85 -17.59 25.08
CA ALA A 231 11.54 -18.26 26.18
C ALA A 231 11.65 -19.78 25.93
N GLY A 232 10.59 -20.41 25.43
CA GLY A 232 10.58 -21.83 25.01
C GLY A 232 11.56 -22.16 23.86
N MET A 233 11.90 -21.18 23.00
CA MET A 233 12.95 -21.32 21.97
C MET A 233 14.37 -21.05 22.51
N GLY A 234 14.56 -20.82 23.81
CA GLY A 234 15.86 -20.41 24.36
C GLY A 234 16.32 -19.04 23.82
N ARG A 235 15.38 -18.11 23.60
CA ARG A 235 15.66 -16.70 23.27
C ARG A 235 15.31 -15.83 24.49
N ASN A 236 16.02 -14.72 24.69
CA ASN A 236 15.59 -13.71 25.67
C ASN A 236 14.36 -12.99 25.10
N PRO A 237 13.17 -13.03 25.74
CA PRO A 237 11.97 -12.41 25.16
C PRO A 237 12.15 -10.92 24.84
N LYS A 238 12.94 -10.19 25.65
CA LYS A 238 13.21 -8.74 25.47
C LYS A 238 14.24 -8.41 24.39
N SER A 239 15.00 -9.39 23.92
CA SER A 239 15.99 -9.24 22.85
C SER A 239 16.20 -10.58 22.13
N PRO A 240 15.19 -11.07 21.38
CA PRO A 240 15.17 -12.46 20.94
C PRO A 240 16.00 -12.73 19.68
N TRP A 241 16.36 -11.68 18.95
CA TRP A 241 17.18 -11.73 17.75
C TRP A 241 18.54 -12.40 17.98
N LYS A 242 18.97 -13.19 17.00
CA LYS A 242 20.26 -13.89 16.95
C LYS A 242 20.93 -13.79 15.57
N ALA A 243 20.16 -13.53 14.51
CA ALA A 243 20.61 -13.45 13.13
C ALA A 243 19.77 -12.43 12.32
N GLN A 244 20.09 -12.25 11.04
CA GLN A 244 19.15 -11.74 10.04
C GLN A 244 18.10 -12.82 9.71
N ILE A 245 16.88 -12.41 9.35
CA ILE A 245 15.84 -13.29 8.80
C ILE A 245 16.33 -14.04 7.54
N ASP A 246 15.98 -15.32 7.45
CA ASP A 246 16.44 -16.25 6.39
C ASP A 246 15.79 -15.98 5.02
N LEU A 247 14.66 -15.28 5.00
CA LEU A 247 14.00 -14.76 3.79
C LEU A 247 14.91 -13.85 2.94
N LEU A 248 15.95 -13.24 3.55
CA LEU A 248 16.90 -12.36 2.88
C LEU A 248 18.21 -13.10 2.57
N LYS A 249 18.40 -13.48 1.30
CA LYS A 249 19.57 -14.20 0.83
C LYS A 249 20.82 -13.32 0.86
N ILE A 250 21.76 -13.69 1.72
CA ILE A 250 23.13 -13.18 1.73
C ILE A 250 23.97 -14.03 0.76
N HIS A 251 24.72 -13.39 -0.13
CA HIS A 251 25.65 -14.06 -1.05
C HIS A 251 27.10 -13.85 -0.59
N ASP A 252 28.01 -14.75 -0.98
CA ASP A 252 29.45 -14.66 -0.67
C ASP A 252 30.13 -13.37 -1.13
N LYS A 253 29.50 -12.58 -2.02
CA LYS A 253 29.99 -11.30 -2.55
C LYS A 253 29.48 -10.05 -1.82
N ASP A 254 28.49 -10.20 -0.95
CA ASP A 254 27.89 -9.11 -0.16
C ASP A 254 28.71 -8.85 1.13
N ALA A 255 28.53 -7.71 1.81
CA ALA A 255 29.15 -7.48 3.12
C ALA A 255 28.21 -7.80 4.29
N ILE A 256 28.77 -8.10 5.46
CA ILE A 256 28.04 -8.16 6.73
C ILE A 256 28.78 -7.38 7.83
N SER A 257 28.14 -6.33 8.37
CA SER A 257 28.66 -5.53 9.48
C SER A 257 27.55 -4.66 10.07
N ASP A 258 27.55 -4.43 11.38
CA ASP A 258 26.78 -3.38 12.07
C ASP A 258 27.66 -2.19 12.50
N SER A 259 28.95 -2.21 12.17
CA SER A 259 29.91 -1.16 12.48
C SER A 259 29.92 -0.08 11.39
N GLY A 260 29.54 1.15 11.76
CA GLY A 260 29.58 2.31 10.87
C GLY A 260 30.98 2.61 10.33
N VAL A 261 32.03 2.27 11.07
CA VAL A 261 33.44 2.41 10.62
C VAL A 261 33.76 1.43 9.50
N GLU A 262 33.41 0.15 9.66
CA GLU A 262 33.65 -0.87 8.63
C GLU A 262 32.80 -0.64 7.38
N ILE A 263 31.54 -0.25 7.57
CA ILE A 263 30.65 0.13 6.47
C ILE A 263 31.20 1.34 5.72
N TRP A 264 31.67 2.38 6.42
CA TRP A 264 32.27 3.54 5.75
C TRP A 264 33.54 3.18 4.97
N ASN A 265 34.42 2.35 5.56
CA ASN A 265 35.60 1.81 4.87
C ASN A 265 35.21 1.05 3.58
N LEU A 266 34.18 0.20 3.64
CA LEU A 266 33.64 -0.51 2.47
C LEU A 266 33.11 0.44 1.39
N LEU A 267 32.34 1.46 1.78
CA LEU A 267 31.76 2.44 0.86
C LEU A 267 32.87 3.23 0.15
N GLU A 268 33.88 3.72 0.89
CA GLU A 268 34.99 4.48 0.32
C GLU A 268 35.91 3.63 -0.55
N HIS A 269 36.32 2.45 -0.08
CA HIS A 269 37.17 1.53 -0.83
C HIS A 269 36.54 1.12 -2.18
N ARG A 270 35.21 0.98 -2.22
CA ARG A 270 34.42 0.68 -3.43
C ARG A 270 33.96 1.92 -4.21
N ARG A 271 34.33 3.13 -3.78
CA ARG A 271 33.94 4.42 -4.39
C ARG A 271 32.41 4.61 -4.48
N ILE A 272 31.67 4.09 -3.51
CA ILE A 272 30.21 4.21 -3.43
C ILE A 272 29.83 5.65 -3.08
N LYS A 273 29.11 6.29 -4.00
CA LYS A 273 28.55 7.64 -3.87
C LYS A 273 27.11 7.60 -3.34
N ASN A 274 26.34 6.63 -3.84
CA ASN A 274 24.91 6.53 -3.59
C ASN A 274 24.59 5.41 -2.61
N VAL A 275 23.72 5.68 -1.64
CA VAL A 275 23.37 4.72 -0.57
C VAL A 275 21.85 4.60 -0.49
N ILE A 276 21.34 3.39 -0.50
CA ILE A 276 19.92 3.08 -0.26
C ILE A 276 19.84 2.39 1.09
N LEU A 277 19.06 2.92 2.03
CA LEU A 277 18.69 2.18 3.24
C LEU A 277 17.29 1.59 3.12
N MET A 278 17.13 0.42 3.72
CA MET A 278 15.88 -0.33 3.88
C MET A 278 15.98 -1.18 5.15
N GLY A 279 14.85 -1.59 5.73
CA GLY A 279 14.84 -2.34 7.00
C GLY A 279 13.84 -1.81 8.03
N VAL A 280 13.86 -2.39 9.22
CA VAL A 280 12.85 -2.14 10.26
C VAL A 280 13.25 -1.04 11.26
N HIS A 281 12.24 -0.53 11.96
CA HIS A 281 12.33 0.49 13.01
C HIS A 281 12.90 1.82 12.46
N THR A 282 12.23 2.37 11.46
CA THR A 282 12.62 3.58 10.70
C THR A 282 12.92 4.75 11.63
N ASN A 283 12.06 4.93 12.64
CA ASN A 283 12.14 5.91 13.72
C ASN A 283 13.32 5.72 14.70
N MET A 284 14.05 4.61 14.61
CA MET A 284 15.13 4.27 15.53
C MET A 284 16.36 3.80 14.75
N CYS A 285 16.34 2.57 14.25
CA CYS A 285 17.52 1.91 13.70
C CYS A 285 17.91 2.48 12.33
N VAL A 286 16.97 2.54 11.37
CA VAL A 286 17.25 3.03 10.01
C VAL A 286 17.72 4.49 10.02
N LEU A 287 17.12 5.34 10.87
CA LEU A 287 17.58 6.72 11.07
C LEU A 287 18.93 6.82 11.81
N GLY A 288 19.07 6.11 12.94
CA GLY A 288 20.03 6.44 14.00
C GLY A 288 21.21 5.52 14.22
N ARG A 289 21.27 4.32 13.61
CA ARG A 289 22.44 3.43 13.68
C ARG A 289 23.73 4.14 13.21
N PRO A 290 24.93 3.63 13.56
CA PRO A 290 26.21 4.10 13.02
C PRO A 290 26.29 4.15 11.48
N PHE A 291 25.52 3.31 10.80
CA PHE A 291 25.37 3.27 9.34
C PHE A 291 24.03 3.87 8.84
N GLY A 292 23.25 4.48 9.72
CA GLY A 292 21.89 4.97 9.48
C GLY A 292 21.80 6.21 8.58
N LEU A 293 20.58 6.56 8.16
CA LEU A 293 20.29 7.69 7.26
C LEU A 293 20.94 9.00 7.72
N ARG A 294 20.88 9.31 9.02
CA ARG A 294 21.48 10.51 9.61
C ARG A 294 23.01 10.54 9.47
N GLN A 295 23.67 9.41 9.72
CA GLN A 295 25.12 9.25 9.57
C GLN A 295 25.54 9.36 8.10
N MET A 296 24.77 8.80 7.18
CA MET A 296 25.06 8.89 5.74
C MET A 296 24.81 10.30 5.19
N ALA A 297 23.71 10.94 5.57
CA ALA A 297 23.33 12.27 5.10
C ALA A 297 24.29 13.37 5.62
N LYS A 298 24.55 13.44 6.93
CA LYS A 298 25.41 14.49 7.50
C LYS A 298 26.86 14.43 7.00
N ASN A 299 27.33 13.23 6.64
CA ASN A 299 28.68 12.99 6.11
C ASN A 299 28.73 13.00 4.57
N GLY A 300 27.67 13.46 3.89
CA GLY A 300 27.71 13.80 2.47
C GLY A 300 27.52 12.65 1.47
N LYS A 301 26.97 11.49 1.88
CA LYS A 301 26.52 10.47 0.92
C LYS A 301 25.24 10.90 0.21
N ASN A 302 25.10 10.52 -1.06
CA ASN A 302 23.83 10.63 -1.79
C ASN A 302 22.88 9.51 -1.31
N VAL A 303 22.37 9.67 -0.09
CA VAL A 303 21.55 8.66 0.59
C VAL A 303 20.06 8.84 0.27
N VAL A 304 19.33 7.72 0.21
CA VAL A 304 17.86 7.65 0.16
C VAL A 304 17.33 6.52 1.03
N LEU A 305 16.10 6.67 1.52
CA LEU A 305 15.31 5.61 2.13
C LEU A 305 14.41 4.94 1.09
N MET A 306 14.37 3.60 1.01
CA MET A 306 13.35 2.89 0.23
C MET A 306 12.06 2.77 1.04
N ARG A 307 11.14 3.72 0.87
CA ARG A 307 9.99 3.97 1.78
C ARG A 307 8.93 2.87 1.81
N ASP A 308 8.89 1.99 0.82
CA ASP A 308 8.01 0.82 0.80
C ASP A 308 8.70 -0.46 1.28
N MET A 309 10.01 -0.42 1.56
CA MET A 309 10.81 -1.50 2.15
C MET A 309 11.29 -1.12 3.56
N THR A 310 10.38 -0.53 4.34
CA THR A 310 10.68 -0.06 5.69
C THR A 310 9.47 -0.18 6.63
N ASP A 311 9.72 -0.32 7.93
CA ASP A 311 8.70 -0.41 8.98
C ASP A 311 9.10 0.43 10.20
N THR A 312 8.19 0.72 11.13
CA THR A 312 8.40 1.62 12.28
C THR A 312 8.03 0.93 13.58
N MET A 313 8.70 1.22 14.71
CA MET A 313 8.13 0.88 16.02
C MET A 313 7.18 2.01 16.43
N TYR A 314 5.88 1.82 16.27
CA TYR A 314 4.87 2.81 16.65
C TYR A 314 3.59 2.12 17.12
N ASN A 315 3.22 2.39 18.36
CA ASN A 315 1.98 1.91 18.97
C ASN A 315 0.82 2.86 18.59
N PRO A 316 -0.25 2.39 17.90
CA PRO A 316 -1.44 3.20 17.58
C PRO A 316 -2.14 3.84 18.78
N GLU A 317 -1.96 3.30 20.00
CA GLU A 317 -2.47 3.87 21.25
C GLU A 317 -1.70 5.12 21.72
N ARG A 318 -0.60 5.48 21.06
CA ARG A 318 0.22 6.67 21.36
C ARG A 318 -0.03 7.80 20.38
N TRP A 319 0.27 9.03 20.79
CA TRP A 319 0.17 10.22 19.92
C TRP A 319 0.95 10.01 18.61
N PRO A 320 0.38 10.28 17.42
CA PRO A 320 -0.84 11.08 17.17
C PRO A 320 -2.17 10.32 17.11
N TYR A 321 -2.26 9.07 17.60
CA TYR A 321 -3.46 8.24 17.59
C TYR A 321 -3.97 7.96 16.16
N VAL A 322 -3.11 7.33 15.37
CA VAL A 322 -3.35 6.93 13.97
C VAL A 322 -2.98 5.45 13.78
N THR A 323 -3.34 4.84 12.64
CA THR A 323 -2.91 3.45 12.37
C THR A 323 -1.39 3.34 12.25
N HIS A 324 -0.85 2.15 12.53
CA HIS A 324 0.58 1.85 12.45
C HIS A 324 1.25 2.37 11.16
N PHE A 325 0.61 2.08 10.02
CA PHE A 325 1.10 2.45 8.70
C PHE A 325 1.09 3.95 8.44
N VAL A 326 0.15 4.70 9.04
CA VAL A 326 0.14 6.17 9.00
C VAL A 326 1.23 6.75 9.90
N GLY A 327 1.56 6.10 11.02
CA GLY A 327 2.75 6.42 11.82
C GLY A 327 4.07 6.23 11.04
N THR A 328 4.15 5.17 10.23
CA THR A 328 5.28 4.96 9.30
C THR A 328 5.34 6.05 8.21
N ASP A 329 4.21 6.40 7.59
CA ASP A 329 4.13 7.51 6.62
C ASP A 329 4.59 8.84 7.23
N LEU A 330 4.25 9.11 8.50
CA LEU A 330 4.66 10.31 9.22
C LEU A 330 6.17 10.36 9.48
N ILE A 331 6.81 9.22 9.75
CA ILE A 331 8.27 9.10 9.87
C ILE A 331 8.95 9.23 8.50
N VAL A 332 8.38 8.63 7.44
CA VAL A 332 8.84 8.84 6.05
C VAL A 332 8.72 10.32 5.64
N GLU A 333 7.65 11.00 6.03
CA GLU A 333 7.47 12.44 5.82
C GLU A 333 8.51 13.28 6.59
N HIS A 334 8.88 12.90 7.81
CA HIS A 334 9.98 13.54 8.56
C HIS A 334 11.34 13.35 7.87
N VAL A 335 11.62 12.12 7.39
CA VAL A 335 12.82 11.83 6.58
C VAL A 335 12.87 12.71 5.32
N GLU A 336 11.75 12.82 4.59
CA GLU A 336 11.62 13.60 3.34
C GLU A 336 11.82 15.11 3.51
N LYS A 337 11.51 15.66 4.69
CA LYS A 337 11.70 17.08 5.01
C LYS A 337 13.11 17.40 5.47
N PHE A 338 13.69 16.53 6.30
CA PHE A 338 14.81 16.92 7.17
C PHE A 338 16.06 16.04 7.05
N VAL A 339 16.00 14.86 6.41
CA VAL A 339 17.12 13.91 6.39
C VAL A 339 17.56 13.58 4.96
N CYS A 340 16.68 13.03 4.12
CA CYS A 340 17.03 12.66 2.74
C CYS A 340 15.79 12.39 1.88
N PRO A 341 15.91 12.41 0.54
CA PRO A 341 14.86 11.93 -0.36
C PRO A 341 14.58 10.43 -0.19
N THR A 342 13.43 9.97 -0.68
CA THR A 342 12.98 8.57 -0.58
C THR A 342 12.64 7.99 -1.94
N ILE A 343 12.78 6.68 -2.10
CA ILE A 343 12.55 5.92 -3.35
C ILE A 343 11.64 4.72 -3.06
N THR A 344 11.25 3.93 -4.06
CA THR A 344 10.49 2.67 -3.83
C THR A 344 11.10 1.47 -4.54
N SER A 345 10.66 0.26 -4.18
CA SER A 345 11.03 -1.01 -4.83
C SER A 345 10.74 -1.02 -6.35
N VAL A 346 9.86 -0.13 -6.83
CA VAL A 346 9.52 0.06 -8.25
C VAL A 346 10.73 0.44 -9.10
N ASP A 347 11.70 1.20 -8.58
CA ASP A 347 12.92 1.59 -9.32
C ASP A 347 13.80 0.38 -9.71
N PHE A 348 13.64 -0.72 -8.97
CA PHE A 348 14.30 -2.00 -9.25
C PHE A 348 13.37 -2.98 -9.96
N LEU A 349 12.13 -3.12 -9.49
CA LEU A 349 11.24 -4.23 -9.83
C LEU A 349 10.05 -3.86 -10.72
N GLY A 350 9.79 -2.57 -10.93
CA GLY A 350 8.57 -2.08 -11.57
C GLY A 350 7.30 -2.43 -10.78
N GLY A 351 6.15 -2.26 -11.45
CA GLY A 351 4.83 -2.51 -10.88
C GLY A 351 4.40 -1.40 -9.91
N ASN A 352 3.68 -1.77 -8.85
CA ASN A 352 3.33 -0.87 -7.76
C ASN A 352 4.37 -0.97 -6.63
N PRO A 353 4.46 0.03 -5.73
CA PRO A 353 5.16 -0.12 -4.45
C PRO A 353 4.57 -1.27 -3.63
N PHE A 354 5.34 -1.76 -2.66
CA PHE A 354 4.82 -2.68 -1.64
C PHE A 354 3.80 -1.96 -0.73
N GLN A 355 2.81 -2.73 -0.25
CA GLN A 355 1.82 -2.30 0.72
C GLN A 355 1.48 -3.51 1.60
N PHE A 356 1.43 -3.31 2.93
CA PHE A 356 1.04 -4.36 3.87
C PHE A 356 -0.44 -4.72 3.72
N LYS A 357 -0.77 -6.00 3.81
CA LYS A 357 -2.14 -6.54 3.72
C LYS A 357 -3.12 -5.91 4.71
N ASN A 358 -2.63 -5.46 5.87
CA ASN A 358 -3.43 -4.85 6.93
C ASN A 358 -3.51 -3.32 6.83
N ASP A 359 -2.94 -2.70 5.79
CA ASP A 359 -3.02 -1.26 5.54
C ASP A 359 -4.35 -0.86 4.88
N LEU A 360 -5.46 -1.09 5.60
CA LEU A 360 -6.84 -1.01 5.10
C LEU A 360 -7.37 0.42 4.89
N ARG A 361 -6.54 1.33 4.39
CA ARG A 361 -6.80 2.78 4.30
C ARG A 361 -7.44 3.23 2.99
N SER A 362 -7.73 2.32 2.06
CA SER A 362 -8.17 2.65 0.69
C SER A 362 -9.70 2.72 0.61
N ILE A 363 -10.26 3.93 0.52
CA ILE A 363 -11.71 4.16 0.53
C ILE A 363 -12.18 4.56 -0.87
N LEU A 364 -13.20 3.88 -1.40
CA LEU A 364 -13.87 4.26 -2.64
C LEU A 364 -15.26 4.81 -2.36
N MET A 365 -15.47 6.10 -2.63
CA MET A 365 -16.79 6.74 -2.62
C MET A 365 -17.41 6.65 -4.01
N VAL A 366 -18.59 6.06 -4.12
CA VAL A 366 -19.37 5.96 -5.36
C VAL A 366 -20.62 6.83 -5.23
N ILE A 367 -20.70 7.88 -6.03
CA ILE A 367 -21.67 8.97 -5.86
C ILE A 367 -22.50 9.14 -7.13
N GLY A 368 -23.81 9.01 -7.02
CA GLY A 368 -24.73 8.98 -8.16
C GLY A 368 -26.17 9.25 -7.73
N GLU A 369 -26.36 10.35 -7.00
CA GLU A 369 -27.66 10.79 -6.51
C GLU A 369 -27.91 12.26 -6.88
N ASP A 370 -29.18 12.66 -6.85
CA ASP A 370 -29.70 13.90 -7.43
C ASP A 370 -30.74 14.59 -6.53
N GLU A 371 -30.63 14.40 -5.21
CA GLU A 371 -31.55 14.95 -4.21
C GLU A 371 -30.83 15.63 -3.01
N TYR A 372 -29.58 15.25 -2.69
CA TYR A 372 -28.85 15.68 -1.49
C TYR A 372 -27.45 16.27 -1.74
N ASN A 373 -27.07 16.53 -3.01
CA ASN A 373 -25.79 17.12 -3.42
C ASN A 373 -24.56 16.46 -2.77
N THR A 374 -24.57 15.14 -2.61
CA THR A 374 -23.45 14.42 -1.96
C THR A 374 -22.19 14.37 -2.81
N ASP A 375 -22.31 14.71 -4.10
CA ASP A 375 -21.21 15.01 -5.02
C ASP A 375 -20.37 16.21 -4.57
N LEU A 376 -20.95 17.14 -3.80
CA LEU A 376 -20.26 18.28 -3.19
C LEU A 376 -19.83 17.97 -1.74
N THR A 377 -20.69 17.35 -0.94
CA THR A 377 -20.46 17.22 0.51
C THR A 377 -19.52 16.07 0.88
N LEU A 378 -19.58 14.91 0.20
CA LEU A 378 -18.68 13.79 0.49
C LEU A 378 -17.21 14.10 0.14
N PRO A 379 -16.87 14.79 -0.97
CA PRO A 379 -15.49 15.22 -1.24
C PRO A 379 -14.98 16.34 -0.31
N VAL A 380 -15.87 17.07 0.37
CA VAL A 380 -15.48 17.97 1.47
C VAL A 380 -15.21 17.17 2.75
N PHE A 381 -16.10 16.24 3.09
CA PHE A 381 -15.93 15.33 4.22
C PHE A 381 -14.64 14.51 4.13
N ALA A 382 -14.32 13.95 2.95
CA ALA A 382 -13.09 13.20 2.69
C ALA A 382 -11.83 14.01 3.05
N ARG A 383 -11.67 15.19 2.43
CA ARG A 383 -10.53 16.09 2.64
C ARG A 383 -10.41 16.64 4.06
N GLN A 384 -11.53 16.76 4.77
CA GLN A 384 -11.55 17.35 6.13
C GLN A 384 -11.49 16.31 7.25
N GLN A 385 -11.95 15.08 7.05
CA GLN A 385 -12.19 14.10 8.12
C GLN A 385 -11.59 12.71 7.84
N LEU A 386 -11.13 12.42 6.62
CA LEU A 386 -10.48 11.14 6.27
C LEU A 386 -9.01 11.34 5.90
N GLU A 387 -8.73 12.17 4.90
CA GLU A 387 -7.36 12.42 4.41
C GLU A 387 -6.38 12.93 5.50
N PRO A 388 -6.77 13.79 6.48
CA PRO A 388 -5.90 14.20 7.58
C PRO A 388 -5.49 13.07 8.55
N HIS A 389 -6.15 11.91 8.45
CA HIS A 389 -5.81 10.69 9.18
C HIS A 389 -5.18 9.61 8.28
N GLY A 390 -4.74 9.99 7.07
CA GLY A 390 -4.01 9.14 6.13
C GLY A 390 -4.87 8.28 5.21
N PHE A 391 -6.20 8.30 5.34
CA PHE A 391 -7.09 7.55 4.45
C PHE A 391 -6.92 8.00 2.98
N GLN A 392 -6.76 7.03 2.08
CA GLN A 392 -6.63 7.26 0.65
C GLN A 392 -8.02 7.19 0.00
N VAL A 393 -8.64 8.35 -0.22
CA VAL A 393 -10.00 8.42 -0.77
C VAL A 393 -9.97 8.56 -2.30
N ARG A 394 -10.55 7.59 -3.00
CA ARG A 394 -10.92 7.71 -4.41
C ARG A 394 -12.41 7.97 -4.53
N ILE A 395 -12.79 8.91 -5.38
CA ILE A 395 -14.20 9.20 -5.71
C ILE A 395 -14.47 8.75 -7.16
N VAL A 396 -15.61 8.10 -7.38
CA VAL A 396 -16.18 7.85 -8.71
C VAL A 396 -17.59 8.39 -8.71
N GLN A 397 -17.83 9.40 -9.54
CA GLN A 397 -19.16 9.99 -9.75
C GLN A 397 -19.87 9.33 -10.94
N ALA A 398 -21.19 9.44 -10.98
CA ALA A 398 -21.98 9.11 -12.17
C ALA A 398 -21.60 10.03 -13.34
N ASP A 399 -21.62 9.49 -14.55
CA ASP A 399 -21.31 10.20 -15.78
C ASP A 399 -22.39 11.27 -16.07
N PRO A 400 -22.03 12.56 -16.30
CA PRO A 400 -22.98 13.59 -16.67
C PRO A 400 -23.76 13.29 -17.97
N ALA A 401 -23.23 12.43 -18.86
CA ALA A 401 -23.89 12.01 -20.09
C ALA A 401 -24.80 10.77 -19.91
N ASP A 402 -24.49 9.88 -18.97
CA ASP A 402 -25.38 8.80 -18.53
C ASP A 402 -25.28 8.62 -17.01
N LYS A 403 -26.30 9.11 -16.30
CA LYS A 403 -26.39 9.05 -14.84
C LYS A 403 -26.35 7.63 -14.23
N ASN A 404 -26.40 6.57 -15.04
CA ASN A 404 -26.26 5.17 -14.62
C ASN A 404 -24.83 4.65 -14.78
N ASN A 405 -24.01 5.24 -15.65
CA ASN A 405 -22.62 4.88 -15.87
C ASN A 405 -21.74 5.50 -14.77
N PHE A 406 -20.80 4.72 -14.23
CA PHE A 406 -19.81 5.16 -13.26
C PHE A 406 -18.40 4.89 -13.82
N PRO A 407 -17.78 5.86 -14.53
CA PRO A 407 -16.53 5.64 -15.27
C PRO A 407 -15.38 5.10 -14.41
N GLY A 408 -14.86 3.93 -14.79
CA GLY A 408 -13.76 3.26 -14.10
C GLY A 408 -14.12 2.61 -12.75
N LEU A 409 -15.41 2.47 -12.41
CA LEU A 409 -15.86 1.90 -11.14
C LEU A 409 -15.36 0.47 -10.92
N ALA A 410 -15.49 -0.40 -11.93
CA ALA A 410 -15.09 -1.80 -11.81
C ALA A 410 -13.60 -1.97 -11.45
N GLN A 411 -12.73 -1.13 -12.05
CA GLN A 411 -11.29 -1.12 -11.79
C GLN A 411 -10.93 -0.43 -10.47
N ALA A 412 -11.78 0.48 -9.99
CA ALA A 412 -11.61 1.15 -8.70
C ALA A 412 -11.93 0.21 -7.52
N VAL A 413 -13.06 -0.51 -7.58
CA VAL A 413 -13.56 -1.38 -6.49
C VAL A 413 -12.54 -2.45 -6.10
N VAL A 414 -11.83 -3.04 -7.05
CA VAL A 414 -10.80 -4.07 -6.78
C VAL A 414 -9.73 -3.60 -5.78
N ARG A 415 -9.37 -2.31 -5.82
CA ARG A 415 -8.36 -1.67 -4.96
C ARG A 415 -8.93 -1.02 -3.69
N ALA A 416 -10.24 -1.06 -3.49
CA ALA A 416 -10.88 -0.47 -2.32
C ALA A 416 -10.87 -1.46 -1.15
N ASP A 417 -10.53 -1.01 0.05
CA ASP A 417 -10.73 -1.76 1.29
C ASP A 417 -12.17 -1.57 1.79
N LEU A 418 -12.69 -0.35 1.66
CA LEU A 418 -14.09 0.00 1.94
C LEU A 418 -14.73 0.71 0.75
N VAL A 419 -15.98 0.36 0.44
CA VAL A 419 -16.81 1.07 -0.53
C VAL A 419 -17.89 1.87 0.22
N LEU A 420 -17.99 3.17 -0.05
CA LEU A 420 -19.07 4.03 0.41
C LEU A 420 -20.02 4.32 -0.75
N ILE A 421 -21.32 4.06 -0.57
CA ILE A 421 -22.37 4.28 -1.56
C ILE A 421 -23.20 5.50 -1.18
N SER A 422 -23.37 6.42 -2.13
CA SER A 422 -24.38 7.49 -2.11
C SER A 422 -24.99 7.62 -3.51
N ILE A 423 -25.87 6.67 -3.84
CA ILE A 423 -26.46 6.49 -5.18
C ILE A 423 -27.98 6.43 -5.03
N ARG A 424 -28.73 7.00 -5.98
CA ARG A 424 -30.20 7.06 -5.95
C ARG A 424 -30.80 6.58 -7.27
N ARG A 425 -31.55 5.49 -7.23
CA ARG A 425 -32.38 4.99 -8.34
C ARG A 425 -31.62 4.95 -9.68
N ARG A 426 -30.43 4.32 -9.68
CA ARG A 426 -29.59 4.08 -10.87
C ARG A 426 -29.58 2.60 -11.23
N THR A 427 -29.26 2.29 -12.48
CA THR A 427 -29.18 0.90 -12.98
C THR A 427 -27.87 0.69 -13.75
N PRO A 428 -26.73 0.52 -13.05
CA PRO A 428 -25.42 0.55 -13.69
C PRO A 428 -25.20 -0.57 -14.72
N PRO A 429 -24.27 -0.38 -15.68
CA PRO A 429 -23.75 -1.46 -16.51
C PRO A 429 -23.38 -2.70 -15.69
N LYS A 430 -23.73 -3.90 -16.17
CA LYS A 430 -23.59 -5.14 -15.40
C LYS A 430 -22.22 -5.33 -14.73
N GLU A 431 -21.13 -5.07 -15.45
CA GLU A 431 -19.74 -5.14 -14.94
C GLU A 431 -19.53 -4.29 -13.67
N GLN A 432 -20.09 -3.07 -13.65
CA GLN A 432 -19.93 -2.12 -12.55
C GLN A 432 -20.69 -2.57 -11.29
N LEU A 433 -21.88 -3.13 -11.46
CA LEU A 433 -22.67 -3.68 -10.35
C LEU A 433 -22.13 -5.03 -9.87
N ASP A 434 -21.63 -5.87 -10.77
CA ASP A 434 -20.94 -7.13 -10.46
C ASP A 434 -19.68 -6.89 -9.62
N ALA A 435 -18.92 -5.81 -9.88
CA ALA A 435 -17.75 -5.45 -9.09
C ALA A 435 -18.11 -5.17 -7.61
N ILE A 436 -19.22 -4.46 -7.35
CA ILE A 436 -19.73 -4.23 -5.98
C ILE A 436 -20.18 -5.55 -5.33
N ARG A 437 -20.83 -6.44 -6.10
CA ARG A 437 -21.17 -7.80 -5.63
C ARG A 437 -19.92 -8.61 -5.27
N ALA A 438 -18.82 -8.46 -6.04
CA ALA A 438 -17.55 -9.14 -5.80
C ALA A 438 -16.83 -8.63 -4.53
N HIS A 439 -16.85 -7.31 -4.29
CA HIS A 439 -16.33 -6.69 -3.06
C HIS A 439 -16.99 -7.27 -1.80
N LEU A 440 -18.31 -7.32 -1.78
CA LEU A 440 -19.09 -7.92 -0.70
C LEU A 440 -18.93 -9.46 -0.62
N ALA A 441 -18.67 -10.13 -1.75
CA ALA A 441 -18.38 -11.56 -1.77
C ALA A 441 -16.98 -11.91 -1.21
N ALA A 442 -16.04 -10.97 -1.27
CA ALA A 442 -14.72 -11.06 -0.63
C ALA A 442 -14.72 -10.70 0.87
N GLY A 443 -15.90 -10.44 1.47
CA GLY A 443 -16.03 -10.02 2.86
C GLY A 443 -15.67 -8.55 3.12
N LYS A 444 -15.34 -7.76 2.08
CA LYS A 444 -14.93 -6.37 2.31
C LYS A 444 -16.10 -5.51 2.82
N PRO A 445 -15.83 -4.50 3.68
CA PRO A 445 -16.85 -3.64 4.27
C PRO A 445 -17.50 -2.65 3.31
N LEU A 446 -18.71 -2.22 3.65
CA LEU A 446 -19.49 -1.22 2.91
C LEU A 446 -20.15 -0.20 3.85
N VAL A 447 -20.19 1.06 3.43
CA VAL A 447 -20.94 2.14 4.09
C VAL A 447 -22.03 2.67 3.17
N GLY A 448 -23.27 2.75 3.65
CA GLY A 448 -24.38 3.38 2.92
C GLY A 448 -24.79 4.70 3.55
N VAL A 449 -24.92 5.75 2.74
CA VAL A 449 -25.39 7.08 3.19
C VAL A 449 -26.67 7.46 2.46
N ARG A 450 -27.67 7.94 3.21
CA ARG A 450 -28.93 8.51 2.73
C ARG A 450 -29.63 7.65 1.67
N THR A 451 -29.48 8.00 0.40
CA THR A 451 -30.17 7.37 -0.75
C THR A 451 -29.70 5.95 -1.06
N ALA A 452 -28.59 5.49 -0.46
CA ALA A 452 -28.04 4.15 -0.67
C ALA A 452 -29.03 3.00 -0.43
N SER A 453 -30.01 3.19 0.45
CA SER A 453 -31.15 2.27 0.69
C SER A 453 -32.04 2.03 -0.53
N HIS A 454 -31.82 2.77 -1.62
CA HIS A 454 -32.48 2.57 -2.89
C HIS A 454 -31.56 2.93 -4.08
N ALA A 455 -30.29 2.52 -3.99
CA ALA A 455 -29.26 2.78 -4.99
C ALA A 455 -29.55 2.13 -6.36
N PHE A 456 -29.72 0.82 -6.40
CA PHE A 456 -29.54 0.00 -7.61
C PHE A 456 -30.84 -0.51 -8.26
N ALA A 457 -31.95 0.16 -8.04
CA ALA A 457 -33.22 -0.14 -8.71
C ALA A 457 -34.01 1.15 -8.92
N LEU A 458 -34.71 1.25 -10.06
CA LEU A 458 -35.68 2.34 -10.28
C LEU A 458 -36.86 2.24 -9.29
N ARG A 459 -37.82 3.17 -9.38
CA ARG A 459 -39.14 2.98 -8.75
C ARG A 459 -39.98 2.12 -9.69
N ASP A 460 -40.83 1.25 -9.14
CA ASP A 460 -41.59 0.28 -9.93
C ASP A 460 -42.39 0.97 -11.04
N GLY A 461 -42.26 0.45 -12.27
CA GLY A 461 -42.92 0.97 -13.47
C GLY A 461 -42.37 2.31 -14.01
N SER A 462 -41.33 2.93 -13.43
CA SER A 462 -40.97 4.31 -13.79
C SER A 462 -40.28 4.49 -15.15
N ALA A 463 -39.64 3.45 -15.71
CA ALA A 463 -39.06 3.44 -17.06
C ALA A 463 -38.74 2.01 -17.53
N PRO A 464 -38.72 1.74 -18.85
CA PRO A 464 -38.06 0.55 -19.40
C PRO A 464 -36.54 0.63 -19.22
N LEU A 465 -35.87 -0.51 -19.04
CA LEU A 465 -34.42 -0.59 -18.85
C LEU A 465 -33.69 -0.91 -20.18
N PRO A 466 -32.51 -0.33 -20.44
CA PRO A 466 -31.66 -0.74 -21.56
C PRO A 466 -31.01 -2.10 -21.27
N SER A 467 -30.67 -2.86 -22.31
CA SER A 467 -30.16 -4.24 -22.21
C SER A 467 -28.81 -4.38 -21.48
N SER A 468 -28.05 -3.30 -21.32
CA SER A 468 -26.79 -3.23 -20.57
C SER A 468 -26.98 -2.99 -19.07
N ALA A 469 -28.14 -2.50 -18.64
CA ALA A 469 -28.41 -2.12 -17.25
C ALA A 469 -28.65 -3.36 -16.37
N ALA A 470 -28.00 -3.37 -15.21
CA ALA A 470 -28.26 -4.32 -14.14
C ALA A 470 -28.95 -3.62 -12.96
N THR A 471 -29.68 -4.41 -12.17
CA THR A 471 -30.37 -3.94 -10.97
C THR A 471 -30.06 -4.82 -9.76
N TRP A 472 -30.37 -4.30 -8.58
CA TRP A 472 -30.36 -5.04 -7.33
C TRP A 472 -31.48 -4.52 -6.41
N PRO A 473 -32.76 -4.89 -6.65
CA PRO A 473 -33.89 -4.40 -5.86
C PRO A 473 -33.77 -4.76 -4.37
N GLY A 474 -33.26 -5.96 -4.06
CA GLY A 474 -33.01 -6.41 -2.69
C GLY A 474 -31.76 -5.84 -2.02
N PHE A 475 -31.03 -4.88 -2.61
CA PHE A 475 -29.76 -4.37 -2.04
C PHE A 475 -29.89 -3.87 -0.60
N ASP A 476 -31.01 -3.22 -0.25
CA ASP A 476 -31.25 -2.76 1.12
C ASP A 476 -31.37 -3.94 2.11
N PRO A 477 -32.34 -4.87 2.02
CA PRO A 477 -32.42 -6.00 2.95
C PRO A 477 -31.24 -6.99 2.82
N GLU A 478 -30.69 -7.23 1.62
CA GLU A 478 -29.59 -8.18 1.41
C GLU A 478 -28.21 -7.68 1.86
N VAL A 479 -28.00 -6.35 1.96
CA VAL A 479 -26.68 -5.77 2.27
C VAL A 479 -26.74 -4.80 3.43
N LEU A 480 -27.59 -3.79 3.36
CA LEU A 480 -27.69 -2.76 4.40
C LEU A 480 -28.48 -3.24 5.61
N GLY A 481 -29.42 -4.17 5.43
CA GLY A 481 -30.25 -4.78 6.48
C GLY A 481 -31.53 -4.00 6.82
N GLY A 482 -31.91 -2.99 6.02
CA GLY A 482 -33.16 -2.24 6.12
C GLY A 482 -34.21 -2.68 5.10
N HIS A 483 -35.37 -2.02 5.13
CA HIS A 483 -36.46 -2.24 4.19
C HIS A 483 -37.12 -0.90 3.79
N TYR A 484 -36.45 -0.12 2.95
CA TYR A 484 -36.91 1.21 2.52
C TYR A 484 -38.21 1.16 1.71
N ILE A 485 -39.30 1.62 2.33
CA ILE A 485 -40.64 1.74 1.73
C ILE A 485 -41.06 3.22 1.56
N GLY A 486 -40.09 4.11 1.36
CA GLY A 486 -40.31 5.55 1.20
C GLY A 486 -39.97 6.35 2.45
N HIS A 487 -40.59 7.52 2.58
CA HIS A 487 -40.26 8.49 3.63
C HIS A 487 -41.49 9.30 4.06
N HIS A 488 -41.38 9.93 5.22
CA HIS A 488 -42.30 10.98 5.66
C HIS A 488 -42.00 12.28 4.91
N GLY A 489 -42.88 13.29 5.02
CA GLY A 489 -42.77 14.55 4.26
C GLY A 489 -41.52 15.40 4.59
N SER A 490 -41.45 16.59 4.01
CA SER A 490 -40.40 17.57 4.35
C SER A 490 -40.65 18.14 5.75
N GLY A 491 -39.76 17.82 6.69
CA GLY A 491 -39.86 18.24 8.09
C GLY A 491 -40.84 17.42 8.95
N PRO A 492 -40.85 17.65 10.28
CA PRO A 492 -39.90 18.46 11.04
C PRO A 492 -38.50 17.80 11.09
N LYS A 493 -37.52 18.44 11.74
CA LYS A 493 -36.19 17.84 11.92
C LYS A 493 -36.28 16.54 12.72
N VAL A 494 -35.48 15.55 12.34
CA VAL A 494 -35.41 14.25 13.01
C VAL A 494 -34.63 14.41 14.32
N VAL A 495 -35.25 14.04 15.44
CA VAL A 495 -34.58 13.96 16.75
C VAL A 495 -33.94 12.59 16.90
N ALA A 496 -32.63 12.54 17.17
CA ALA A 496 -31.87 11.31 17.37
C ALA A 496 -31.85 10.85 18.83
N THR A 497 -32.08 9.56 19.06
CA THR A 497 -31.84 8.88 20.35
C THR A 497 -31.07 7.57 20.13
N ALA A 498 -30.37 7.08 21.15
CA ALA A 498 -29.71 5.77 21.07
C ALA A 498 -30.77 4.66 20.98
N ALA A 499 -30.50 3.64 20.18
CA ALA A 499 -31.26 2.39 20.23
C ALA A 499 -30.96 1.63 21.53
N PRO A 500 -31.89 0.83 22.08
CA PRO A 500 -31.68 0.14 23.37
C PRO A 500 -30.39 -0.69 23.41
N GLY A 501 -29.45 -0.31 24.28
CA GLY A 501 -28.17 -1.00 24.46
C GLY A 501 -27.06 -0.57 23.48
N ALA A 502 -27.33 0.35 22.55
CA ALA A 502 -26.34 0.83 21.59
C ALA A 502 -25.32 1.83 22.17
N ASP A 503 -25.54 2.34 23.39
CA ASP A 503 -24.80 3.46 24.00
C ASP A 503 -23.28 3.25 24.09
N LYS A 504 -22.84 1.99 24.16
CA LYS A 504 -21.41 1.59 24.22
C LYS A 504 -20.85 1.14 22.86
N HIS A 505 -21.60 1.22 21.77
CA HIS A 505 -21.13 0.79 20.46
C HIS A 505 -20.07 1.77 19.93
N PRO A 506 -18.91 1.30 19.40
CA PRO A 506 -17.80 2.19 19.00
C PRO A 506 -18.19 3.31 18.02
N ILE A 507 -19.22 3.09 17.19
CA ILE A 507 -19.75 4.10 16.27
C ILE A 507 -20.29 5.35 17.01
N LEU A 508 -20.80 5.22 18.22
CA LEU A 508 -21.34 6.34 19.01
C LEU A 508 -20.30 7.02 19.93
N HIS A 509 -19.06 6.51 19.99
CA HIS A 509 -18.04 7.06 20.88
C HIS A 509 -17.70 8.52 20.53
N GLY A 510 -17.87 9.41 21.52
CA GLY A 510 -17.63 10.85 21.40
C GLY A 510 -18.76 11.64 20.73
N ILE A 511 -19.97 11.09 20.65
CA ILE A 511 -21.11 11.72 19.96
C ILE A 511 -22.24 12.05 20.93
N ASP A 512 -22.53 13.34 21.11
CA ASP A 512 -23.74 13.79 21.80
C ASP A 512 -24.94 13.76 20.83
N LEU A 513 -25.76 12.71 20.91
CA LEU A 513 -26.93 12.54 20.04
C LEU A 513 -27.96 13.67 20.16
N ARG A 514 -27.98 14.43 21.28
CA ARG A 514 -28.87 15.60 21.44
C ARG A 514 -28.50 16.74 20.48
N GLN A 515 -27.26 16.75 20.00
CA GLN A 515 -26.76 17.70 19.01
C GLN A 515 -26.97 17.19 17.57
N LEU A 516 -27.33 15.91 17.38
CA LEU A 516 -27.56 15.27 16.09
C LEU A 516 -29.04 15.41 15.65
N ALA A 517 -29.41 16.61 15.21
CA ALA A 517 -30.70 16.84 14.56
C ALA A 517 -30.57 16.61 13.03
N GLY A 518 -31.34 15.65 12.50
CA GLY A 518 -31.36 15.34 11.06
C GLY A 518 -32.20 16.33 10.26
N ASN A 519 -31.68 16.82 9.15
CA ASN A 519 -32.32 17.87 8.34
C ASN A 519 -33.12 17.31 7.14
N GLY A 520 -32.82 16.09 6.69
CA GLY A 520 -33.63 15.36 5.70
C GLY A 520 -34.83 14.62 6.31
N SER A 521 -35.84 14.33 5.51
CA SER A 521 -37.02 13.53 5.90
C SER A 521 -36.67 12.19 6.56
N LEU A 522 -37.45 11.81 7.58
CA LEU A 522 -37.39 10.48 8.18
C LEU A 522 -37.77 9.41 7.14
N TYR A 523 -36.97 8.34 7.05
CA TYR A 523 -37.21 7.24 6.12
C TYR A 523 -37.96 6.11 6.83
N ARG A 524 -38.85 5.43 6.11
CA ARG A 524 -39.54 4.23 6.60
C ARG A 524 -38.75 3.01 6.18
N VAL A 525 -38.16 2.32 7.16
CA VAL A 525 -37.11 1.30 6.91
C VAL A 525 -37.37 -0.01 7.66
N THR A 526 -38.44 -0.09 8.44
CA THR A 526 -38.84 -1.28 9.18
C THR A 526 -39.70 -2.26 8.33
N PRO A 527 -39.69 -3.57 8.66
CA PRO A 527 -38.85 -4.23 9.65
C PRO A 527 -37.38 -4.34 9.20
N LEU A 528 -36.44 -4.21 10.13
CA LEU A 528 -35.04 -4.53 9.89
C LEU A 528 -34.83 -6.06 9.78
N THR A 529 -33.79 -6.48 9.07
CA THR A 529 -33.44 -7.91 8.98
C THR A 529 -32.82 -8.44 10.29
N GLY A 530 -32.89 -9.76 10.51
CA GLY A 530 -32.40 -10.39 11.75
C GLY A 530 -30.88 -10.35 11.97
N SER A 531 -30.10 -9.88 11.00
CA SER A 531 -28.65 -9.62 11.14
C SER A 531 -28.30 -8.14 11.36
N THR A 532 -29.32 -7.28 11.50
CA THR A 532 -29.19 -5.84 11.66
C THR A 532 -29.22 -5.43 13.14
N THR A 533 -28.29 -4.58 13.56
CA THR A 533 -28.27 -3.96 14.89
C THR A 533 -28.53 -2.46 14.79
N PRO A 534 -29.72 -1.95 15.21
CA PRO A 534 -29.98 -0.53 15.24
C PRO A 534 -29.07 0.17 16.26
N LEU A 535 -28.60 1.38 15.93
CA LEU A 535 -27.74 2.19 16.80
C LEU A 535 -28.39 3.52 17.17
N ILE A 536 -29.06 4.18 16.22
CA ILE A 536 -29.77 5.44 16.42
C ILE A 536 -31.20 5.30 15.90
N ILE A 537 -32.16 5.69 16.72
CA ILE A 537 -33.56 5.85 16.36
C ILE A 537 -33.84 7.33 16.08
N GLY A 538 -34.62 7.60 15.04
CA GLY A 538 -35.03 8.94 14.64
C GLY A 538 -36.53 9.14 14.81
N SER A 539 -36.91 10.21 15.50
CA SER A 539 -38.31 10.54 15.78
C SER A 539 -38.70 11.89 15.17
N ILE A 540 -39.95 11.99 14.70
CA ILE A 540 -40.62 13.24 14.32
C ILE A 540 -42.01 13.29 14.94
N SER A 541 -42.57 14.49 15.12
CA SER A 541 -43.87 14.65 15.80
C SER A 541 -45.01 13.95 15.07
N GLY A 542 -45.78 13.14 15.80
CA GLY A 542 -47.00 12.50 15.29
C GLY A 542 -46.77 11.35 14.29
N GLN A 543 -45.57 10.77 14.21
CA GLN A 543 -45.27 9.57 13.42
C GLN A 543 -44.50 8.56 14.28
N GLU A 544 -44.49 7.28 13.88
CA GLU A 544 -43.70 6.26 14.56
C GLU A 544 -42.18 6.51 14.41
N PRO A 545 -41.36 6.24 15.44
CA PRO A 545 -39.91 6.31 15.33
C PRO A 545 -39.34 5.23 14.40
N GLU A 546 -38.38 5.60 13.56
CA GLU A 546 -37.71 4.68 12.62
C GLU A 546 -36.19 4.66 12.87
N PRO A 547 -35.49 3.54 12.65
CA PRO A 547 -34.03 3.49 12.66
C PRO A 547 -33.40 4.49 11.67
N VAL A 548 -32.37 5.22 12.09
CA VAL A 548 -31.65 6.20 11.24
C VAL A 548 -30.15 6.01 11.18
N ALA A 549 -29.58 5.18 12.05
CA ALA A 549 -28.25 4.60 11.86
C ALA A 549 -28.20 3.19 12.45
N TRP A 550 -27.56 2.26 11.75
CA TRP A 550 -27.47 0.85 12.15
C TRP A 550 -26.29 0.15 11.50
N THR A 551 -25.93 -1.03 12.02
CA THR A 551 -24.98 -1.95 11.38
C THR A 551 -25.68 -3.22 10.93
N ASN A 552 -25.11 -3.91 9.94
CA ASN A 552 -25.56 -5.22 9.48
C ASN A 552 -24.35 -6.11 9.20
N SER A 553 -24.54 -7.43 9.30
CA SER A 553 -23.59 -8.42 8.79
C SER A 553 -24.30 -9.46 7.93
N PRO A 554 -24.57 -9.15 6.64
CA PRO A 554 -25.45 -9.94 5.77
C PRO A 554 -24.93 -11.35 5.45
N ARG A 555 -23.69 -11.66 5.82
CA ARG A 555 -23.00 -12.92 5.53
C ARG A 555 -22.37 -13.52 6.80
N ARG A 556 -23.10 -13.52 7.92
CA ARG A 556 -22.68 -14.13 9.21
C ARG A 556 -21.27 -13.72 9.66
N GLY A 557 -20.99 -12.42 9.69
CA GLY A 557 -19.68 -11.87 10.09
C GLY A 557 -18.70 -11.59 8.94
N GLN A 558 -18.90 -12.15 7.74
CA GLN A 558 -17.92 -11.98 6.64
C GLN A 558 -17.71 -10.52 6.21
N SER A 559 -18.79 -9.72 6.15
CA SER A 559 -18.72 -8.27 5.90
C SER A 559 -19.27 -7.50 7.09
N ARG A 560 -18.61 -6.39 7.43
CA ARG A 560 -19.17 -5.33 8.28
C ARG A 560 -19.82 -4.26 7.40
N VAL A 561 -21.10 -4.01 7.59
CA VAL A 561 -21.85 -2.96 6.89
C VAL A 561 -22.37 -1.95 7.91
N PHE A 562 -22.19 -0.66 7.61
CA PHE A 562 -22.80 0.44 8.35
C PHE A 562 -23.70 1.25 7.42
N TYR A 563 -24.88 1.63 7.89
CA TYR A 563 -25.78 2.53 7.15
C TYR A 563 -26.27 3.66 8.04
N THR A 564 -26.46 4.83 7.44
CA THR A 564 -27.27 5.90 8.05
C THR A 564 -28.15 6.60 7.02
N SER A 565 -29.38 6.93 7.42
CA SER A 565 -30.30 7.77 6.65
C SER A 565 -30.08 9.27 6.90
N PHE A 566 -29.10 9.68 7.72
CA PHE A 566 -28.56 11.04 7.68
C PHE A 566 -27.72 11.23 6.40
N GLY A 567 -27.44 12.48 6.06
CA GLY A 567 -26.69 12.85 4.84
C GLY A 567 -27.36 13.92 3.98
N HIS A 568 -28.28 14.71 4.53
CA HIS A 568 -28.68 16.00 3.94
C HIS A 568 -27.47 16.96 3.94
N PRO A 569 -27.35 17.93 3.00
CA PRO A 569 -26.25 18.91 3.00
C PRO A 569 -25.96 19.53 4.37
N ASP A 570 -26.99 19.98 5.09
CA ASP A 570 -26.85 20.57 6.42
C ASP A 570 -26.36 19.60 7.50
N ASP A 571 -26.60 18.29 7.34
CA ASP A 571 -26.08 17.27 8.26
C ASP A 571 -24.54 17.28 8.23
N PHE A 572 -23.92 17.48 7.07
CA PHE A 572 -22.45 17.60 6.95
C PHE A 572 -21.89 18.84 7.65
N GLY A 573 -22.69 19.88 7.88
CA GLY A 573 -22.34 21.01 8.75
C GLY A 573 -22.20 20.61 10.22
N ASN A 574 -22.88 19.55 10.66
CA ASN A 574 -22.90 19.08 12.03
C ASN A 574 -21.67 18.23 12.40
N ALA A 575 -20.94 18.61 13.44
CA ALA A 575 -19.79 17.87 13.94
C ALA A 575 -20.16 16.46 14.44
N ALA A 576 -21.34 16.28 15.04
CA ALA A 576 -21.82 14.99 15.50
C ALA A 576 -22.03 13.99 14.35
N PHE A 577 -22.58 14.46 13.21
CA PHE A 577 -22.75 13.63 12.02
C PHE A 577 -21.41 13.29 11.34
N ARG A 578 -20.49 14.26 11.23
CA ARG A 578 -19.15 13.97 10.69
C ARG A 578 -18.40 12.95 11.56
N LYS A 579 -18.49 13.04 12.89
CA LYS A 579 -17.92 12.03 13.80
C LYS A 579 -18.63 10.67 13.66
N LEU A 580 -19.94 10.65 13.49
CA LEU A 580 -20.71 9.42 13.23
C LEU A 580 -20.24 8.69 11.96
N LEU A 581 -20.10 9.43 10.85
CA LEU A 581 -19.68 8.86 9.58
C LEU A 581 -18.21 8.39 9.62
N LEU A 582 -17.32 9.15 10.27
CA LEU A 582 -15.93 8.74 10.51
C LEU A 582 -15.86 7.47 11.38
N ASN A 583 -16.54 7.44 12.53
CA ASN A 583 -16.56 6.27 13.40
C ASN A 583 -17.16 5.04 12.67
N GLY A 584 -18.19 5.23 11.85
CA GLY A 584 -18.81 4.17 11.05
C GLY A 584 -17.88 3.57 10.00
N ILE A 585 -17.09 4.42 9.32
CA ILE A 585 -16.04 3.99 8.38
C ILE A 585 -14.95 3.19 9.11
N CYS A 586 -14.42 3.70 10.23
CA CYS A 586 -13.39 3.03 11.02
C CYS A 586 -13.88 1.68 11.59
N TRP A 587 -15.09 1.65 12.14
CA TRP A 587 -15.72 0.40 12.64
C TRP A 587 -15.90 -0.64 11.53
N ALA A 588 -16.33 -0.22 10.33
CA ALA A 588 -16.54 -1.14 9.21
C ALA A 588 -15.21 -1.76 8.73
N LEU A 589 -14.17 -0.94 8.59
CA LEU A 589 -12.79 -1.40 8.38
C LEU A 589 -12.30 -2.32 9.52
N GLY A 590 -12.70 -2.04 10.76
CA GLY A 590 -12.28 -2.76 11.96
C GLY A 590 -11.03 -2.18 12.61
N ILE A 591 -10.83 -0.86 12.47
CA ILE A 591 -9.71 -0.11 13.02
C ILE A 591 -10.22 0.90 14.06
N ALA A 592 -9.34 1.31 14.98
CA ALA A 592 -9.66 2.37 15.94
C ALA A 592 -9.94 3.70 15.21
N THR A 593 -10.87 4.51 15.74
CA THR A 593 -11.10 5.85 15.20
C THR A 593 -9.90 6.76 15.52
N PRO A 594 -9.30 7.43 14.53
CA PRO A 594 -8.21 8.37 14.75
C PRO A 594 -8.55 9.50 15.73
N GLY A 595 -7.55 9.93 16.49
CA GLY A 595 -7.65 11.06 17.42
C GLY A 595 -8.51 10.81 18.68
N ALA A 596 -9.01 9.59 18.89
CA ALA A 596 -9.51 9.16 20.20
C ALA A 596 -8.35 8.54 21.00
N PRO A 597 -8.09 8.97 22.25
CA PRO A 597 -7.34 8.14 23.19
C PRO A 597 -8.12 6.82 23.40
N PRO A 598 -7.46 5.67 23.44
CA PRO A 598 -8.15 4.43 23.79
C PRO A 598 -8.55 4.44 25.26
N GLU A 599 -9.85 4.29 25.53
CA GLU A 599 -10.28 3.68 26.79
C GLU A 599 -9.92 2.19 26.72
N THR A 600 -9.40 1.63 27.82
CA THR A 600 -8.73 0.32 27.83
C THR A 600 -9.60 -0.77 27.21
N SER A 601 -9.11 -1.38 26.13
CA SER A 601 -9.79 -2.44 25.38
C SER A 601 -10.25 -3.55 26.31
N THR A 602 -11.56 -3.71 26.44
CA THR A 602 -12.16 -4.88 27.10
C THR A 602 -12.40 -5.95 26.03
N ALA A 603 -11.59 -7.01 26.09
CA ALA A 603 -11.47 -8.00 25.04
C ALA A 603 -12.84 -8.58 24.60
N GLN A 604 -13.22 -8.34 23.34
CA GLN A 604 -14.31 -9.05 22.69
C GLN A 604 -13.82 -10.43 22.26
N GLY A 605 -13.84 -11.37 23.22
CA GLY A 605 -13.48 -12.76 22.98
C GLY A 605 -14.33 -13.39 21.88
N SER A 606 -13.71 -14.25 21.07
CA SER A 606 -14.36 -14.93 19.94
C SER A 606 -15.44 -15.92 20.42
N ALA A 607 -16.68 -15.45 20.50
CA ALA A 607 -17.85 -16.26 20.81
C ALA A 607 -18.28 -17.16 19.63
N ALA A 608 -17.38 -18.03 19.18
CA ALA A 608 -17.68 -19.12 18.26
C ALA A 608 -17.98 -20.41 19.05
N LYS A 609 -19.10 -21.05 18.69
CA LYS A 609 -19.43 -22.45 19.02
C LYS A 609 -19.57 -23.22 17.71
#